data_AF-A0A6I5NF13-F1
#
_entry.id   AF-A0A6I5NF13-F1
#
_cell.length_a   1.000
_cell.length_b   1.000
_cell.length_c   1.000
_cell.angle_alpha   90.00
_cell.angle_beta   90.00
_cell.angle_gamma   90.00
#
_symmetry.space_group_name_H-M   'P 1'
#
loop_
_entity.id
_entity.type
_entity.pdbx_description
1 polymer ?
#
loop_
_entity_poly.entity_id
_entity_poly.type
_entity_poly.pdbx_seq_one_letter_code
_entity_poly.pdbx_strand_id
1 'polypeptide(L)' 'MQITIDLPLDLEQALLRQAAQSNRPLQTVLLQALRQAIQTTAVSAYQWPEAILSYTGTPDFPAFESDRDELL' A
#
# COMPACT_ATOMS: atom_id res chain seq x y z
N MET A 1 -11.78 4.82 -9.52
CA MET A 1 -11.64 5.83 -8.46
C MET A 1 -11.20 7.14 -9.10
N GLN A 2 -11.86 8.24 -8.75
CA GLN A 2 -11.48 9.59 -9.15
C GLN A 2 -11.04 10.34 -7.89
N ILE A 3 -9.94 11.09 -7.98
CA ILE A 3 -9.40 11.87 -6.87
C ILE A 3 -9.37 13.33 -7.34
N THR A 4 -9.97 14.22 -6.57
CA THR A 4 -9.91 15.66 -6.79
C THR A 4 -8.87 16.23 -5.83
N ILE A 5 -7.94 17.03 -6.36
CA ILE A 5 -6.86 17.64 -5.59
C ILE A 5 -6.91 19.14 -5.87
N ASP A 6 -7.16 19.93 -4.82
CA ASP A 6 -7.06 21.38 -4.90
C ASP A 6 -5.60 21.77 -4.80
N LEU A 7 -5.09 22.47 -5.81
CA LEU A 7 -3.71 22.91 -5.89
C LEU A 7 -3.63 24.44 -5.85
N PRO A 8 -2.63 25.01 -5.17
CA PRO A 8 -2.27 26.41 -5.34
C PRO A 8 -1.98 26.73 -6.81
N LEU A 9 -2.40 27.93 -7.25
CA LEU A 9 -2.31 28.35 -8.66
C LEU A 9 -0.88 28.32 -9.22
N ASP A 10 0.09 28.72 -8.40
CA ASP A 10 1.51 28.71 -8.74
C ASP A 10 2.03 27.29 -8.98
N LEU A 11 1.63 26.35 -8.13
CA LEU A 11 2.00 24.94 -8.24
C LEU A 11 1.35 24.29 -9.47
N GLU A 12 0.07 24.56 -9.72
CA GLU A 12 -0.63 24.07 -10.90
C GLU A 12 0.07 24.53 -12.19
N GLN A 13 0.41 25.82 -12.28
CA GLN A 13 1.13 26.38 -13.43
C GLN A 13 2.53 25.79 -13.60
N ALA A 14 3.23 25.47 -12.50
CA ALA A 14 4.53 24.81 -12.56
C ALA A 14 4.39 23.37 -13.11
N LEU A 15 3.40 22.63 -12.64
CA LEU A 15 3.14 21.25 -13.08
C LEU A 15 2.72 21.19 -14.56
N LEU A 16 1.88 22.14 -15.01
CA LEU A 16 1.50 22.27 -16.43
C LEU A 16 2.72 22.54 -17.32
N ARG A 17 3.62 23.44 -16.88
CA ARG A 17 4.88 23.70 -17.60
C ARG A 17 5.76 22.47 -17.66
N GLN A 18 5.90 21.74 -16.56
CA GLN A 18 6.69 20.51 -16.51
C GLN A 18 6.10 19.40 -17.41
N ALA A 19 4.77 19.28 -17.45
CA ALA A 19 4.07 18.35 -18.33
C ALA A 19 4.34 18.66 -19.81
N ALA A 20 4.27 19.94 -20.20
CA ALA A 20 4.58 20.39 -21.55
C ALA A 20 6.05 20.12 -21.92
N GLN A 21 7.01 20.43 -21.03
CA GLN A 21 8.44 20.23 -21.27
C GLN A 21 8.81 18.75 -21.41
N SER A 22 8.17 17.88 -20.62
CA SER A 22 8.42 16.44 -20.65
C SER A 22 7.59 15.71 -21.71
N ASN A 23 6.73 16.42 -22.45
CA ASN A 23 5.77 15.87 -23.40
C ASN A 23 4.93 14.71 -22.79
N ARG A 24 4.52 14.88 -21.54
CA ARG A 24 3.71 13.90 -20.79
C ARG A 24 2.42 14.57 -20.34
N PRO A 25 1.31 13.81 -20.24
CA PRO A 25 0.09 14.35 -19.67
C PRO A 25 0.31 14.71 -18.20
N LEU A 26 -0.34 15.79 -17.76
CA LEU A 26 -0.25 16.31 -16.39
C LEU A 26 -0.50 15.24 -15.33
N GLN A 27 -1.47 14.37 -15.59
CA GLN A 27 -1.84 13.25 -14.71
C GLN A 27 -0.66 12.30 -14.46
N THR A 28 0.16 12.02 -15.47
CA THR A 28 1.35 11.16 -15.34
C THR A 28 2.42 11.84 -14.49
N VAL A 29 2.62 13.14 -14.66
CA VAL A 29 3.56 13.92 -13.84
C VAL A 29 3.13 13.93 -12.37
N LEU A 30 1.84 14.18 -12.11
CA LEU A 30 1.26 14.12 -10.77
C LEU A 30 1.41 12.73 -10.14
N LEU A 31 1.05 11.67 -10.86
CA LEU A 31 1.15 10.30 -10.37
C LEU A 31 2.61 9.95 -10.02
N GLN A 32 3.57 10.35 -10.86
CA GLN A 32 4.98 10.08 -10.63
C GLN A 32 5.50 10.81 -9.38
N ALA A 33 5.14 12.09 -9.21
CA ALA A 33 5.52 12.88 -8.04
C ALA A 33 4.93 12.31 -6.74
N LEU A 34 3.62 11.98 -6.75
CA LEU A 34 2.96 11.35 -5.61
C LEU A 34 3.58 9.99 -5.28
N ARG A 35 3.87 9.17 -6.32
CA ARG A 35 4.52 7.88 -6.13
C ARG A 35 5.90 8.02 -5.51
N GLN A 36 6.71 8.98 -5.95
CA GLN A 36 8.01 9.24 -5.33
C GLN A 36 7.88 9.65 -3.87
N ALA A 37 6.96 10.56 -3.55
CA ALA A 37 6.73 11.00 -2.17
C ALA A 37 6.28 9.86 -1.25
N ILE A 38 5.41 8.97 -1.74
CA ILE A 38 4.93 7.82 -0.97
C ILE A 38 6.02 6.75 -0.86
N GLN A 39 6.77 6.46 -1.93
CA GLN A 39 7.84 5.45 -1.93
C GLN A 39 9.00 5.81 -1.00
N THR A 40 9.36 7.10 -0.88
CA THR A 40 10.34 7.54 0.11
C THR A 40 9.86 7.35 1.55
N THR A 41 8.54 7.33 1.76
CA THR A 41 7.93 7.15 3.09
C THR A 41 7.64 5.66 3.39
N ALA A 42 7.48 4.82 2.36
CA ALA A 42 7.04 3.44 2.47
C ALA A 42 8.17 2.41 2.73
N VAL A 43 9.30 2.83 3.30
CA VAL A 43 10.34 1.87 3.75
C VAL A 43 9.91 1.18 5.06
N SER A 44 8.90 1.68 5.77
CA SER A 44 8.18 0.88 6.76
C SER A 44 7.14 0.03 6.03
N ALA A 45 7.58 -1.14 5.57
CA ALA A 45 6.77 -2.15 4.93
C ALA A 45 5.40 -2.31 5.61
N TYR A 46 4.33 -2.33 4.80
CA TYR A 46 3.00 -2.81 5.19
C TYR A 46 3.01 -4.33 5.46
N GLN A 47 4.07 -4.84 6.06
CA GLN A 47 4.19 -6.21 6.50
C GLN A 47 3.88 -6.25 7.99
N TRP A 48 3.10 -7.25 8.38
CA TRP A 48 2.90 -7.50 9.79
C TRP A 48 4.26 -7.76 10.45
N PRO A 49 4.47 -7.31 11.70
CA PRO A 49 5.65 -7.66 12.48
C PRO A 49 5.91 -9.17 12.44
N GLU A 50 7.18 -9.57 12.42
CA GLU A 50 7.57 -10.98 12.40
C GLU A 50 6.90 -11.77 13.53
N ALA A 51 6.74 -11.15 14.70
CA ALA A 51 6.05 -11.75 15.84
C ALA A 51 4.60 -12.19 15.55
N ILE A 52 3.90 -11.52 14.62
CA ILE A 52 2.56 -11.92 14.18
C ILE A 52 2.65 -12.99 13.11
N LEU A 53 3.58 -12.86 12.16
CA LEU A 53 3.76 -13.81 11.07
C LEU A 53 4.27 -15.18 11.54
N SER A 54 5.08 -15.21 12.60
CA SER A 54 5.66 -16.41 13.19
C SER A 54 4.86 -16.98 14.35
N TYR A 55 3.67 -16.46 14.64
CA TYR A 55 2.86 -16.93 15.75
C TYR A 55 2.33 -18.34 15.48
N THR A 56 2.81 -19.31 16.26
CA THR A 56 2.24 -20.65 16.33
C THR A 56 1.39 -20.76 17.58
N GLY A 57 0.08 -20.93 17.41
CA GLY A 57 -0.82 -21.11 18.54
C GLY A 57 -0.64 -22.49 19.16
N THR A 58 -0.67 -22.56 20.49
CA THR A 58 -0.93 -23.81 21.22
C THR A 58 -2.43 -23.97 21.37
N PRO A 59 -3.06 -24.98 20.73
CA PRO A 59 -4.49 -25.16 20.86
C PRO A 59 -4.84 -25.64 22.27
N ASP A 60 -5.90 -25.06 22.85
CA ASP A 60 -6.43 -25.47 24.17
C ASP A 60 -7.17 -26.82 24.11
N PHE A 61 -7.38 -27.34 22.90
CA PHE A 61 -8.07 -28.59 22.61
C PHE A 61 -7.22 -29.47 21.69
N PRO A 62 -7.33 -30.80 21.80
CA PRO A 62 -6.71 -31.70 20.85
C PRO A 62 -7.23 -31.41 19.43
N ALA A 63 -6.41 -31.74 18.42
CA ALA A 63 -6.85 -31.62 17.02
C ALA A 63 -8.09 -32.48 16.79
N PHE A 64 -8.99 -32.05 15.90
CA PHE A 64 -10.23 -32.76 15.59
C PHE A 64 -10.00 -34.24 15.23
N GLU A 65 -8.88 -34.54 14.58
CA GLU A 65 -8.47 -35.89 14.20
C GLU A 65 -8.14 -36.80 15.38
N SER A 66 -7.97 -36.25 16.59
CA SER A 66 -7.66 -37.01 17.81
C SER A 66 -8.85 -37.81 18.31
N ASP A 67 -10.08 -37.35 18.08
CA ASP A 67 -11.31 -38.03 18.51
C ASP A 67 -11.87 -38.95 17.41
N ARG A 68 -11.15 -39.10 16.30
CA ARG A 68 -11.64 -39.82 15.11
C ARG A 68 -11.98 -41.28 15.40
N ASP A 69 -11.23 -41.92 16.29
CA ASP A 69 -11.44 -43.31 16.70
C ASP A 69 -12.64 -43.48 17.64
N GLU A 70 -13.12 -42.40 18.27
CA GLU A 70 -14.30 -42.39 19.15
C GLU A 70 -15.61 -42.07 18.40
N LEU A 71 -15.51 -41.64 17.14
CA LEU A 71 -16.65 -41.24 16.29
C LEU A 71 -17.14 -42.35 15.34
N LEU A 72 -16.60 -43.57 15.42
CA LEU A 72 -16.96 -44.75 14.61
C LEU A 72 -17.61 -45.85 15.47
#